data_AF-A0A527D1E5-F1
#
_entry.id   AF-A0A527D1E5-F1
#
_cell.length_a   1.000
_cell.length_b   1.000
_cell.length_c   1.000
_cell.angle_alpha   90.00
_cell.angle_beta   90.00
_cell.angle_gamma   90.00
#
_symmetry.space_group_name_H-M   'P 1'
#
loop_
_entity.id
_entity.type
_entity.pdbx_description
1 polymer ?
#
loop_
_entity_poly.entity_id
_entity_poly.type
_entity_poly.pdbx_seq_one_letter_code
_entity_poly.pdbx_strand_id
1 'polypeptide(L)'
;EDVKLLRSQSERCREILKRLTSLSSEGEAHLSRLPLTSLVEEVTAPHRDFGISIKLRPGERIGPEPVGRRNPGVIYGLGNLVENAVDFARKSVT
;
A
#
# COMPACT_ATOMS: atom_id res chain seq x y z
N GLU A 1 -7.78 -34.01 3.73
CA GLU A 1 -6.84 -32.85 3.69
C GLU A 1 -7.56 -31.50 3.69
N ASP A 2 -8.82 -31.45 3.25
CA ASP A 2 -9.61 -30.20 3.14
C ASP A 2 -9.75 -29.40 4.44
N VAL A 3 -9.90 -30.07 5.58
CA VAL A 3 -10.00 -29.38 6.90
C VAL A 3 -8.69 -28.65 7.25
N LYS A 4 -7.53 -29.19 6.87
CA LYS A 4 -6.23 -28.53 7.10
C LYS A 4 -6.06 -27.32 6.17
N LEU A 5 -6.51 -27.42 4.93
CA LEU A 5 -6.49 -26.33 3.96
C LEU A 5 -7.45 -25.18 4.36
N LEU A 6 -8.67 -25.52 4.79
CA LEU A 6 -9.64 -24.51 5.26
C LEU A 6 -9.13 -23.78 6.52
N ARG A 7 -8.48 -24.50 7.43
CA ARG A 7 -7.85 -23.90 8.60
C ARG A 7 -6.74 -22.92 8.21
N SER A 8 -5.85 -23.29 7.29
CA SER A 8 -4.74 -22.40 6.88
C SER A 8 -5.23 -21.15 6.14
N GLN A 9 -6.27 -21.25 5.31
CA GLN A 9 -6.88 -20.07 4.66
C GLN A 9 -7.57 -19.16 5.68
N SER A 10 -8.23 -19.74 6.69
CA SER A 10 -8.87 -18.98 7.77
C SER A 10 -7.85 -18.26 8.65
N GLU A 11 -6.74 -18.92 8.98
CA GLU A 11 -5.63 -18.33 9.72
C GLU A 11 -4.99 -17.17 8.93
N ARG A 12 -4.74 -17.35 7.63
CA ARG A 12 -4.23 -16.29 6.75
C ARG A 12 -5.19 -15.10 6.66
N CYS A 13 -6.49 -15.35 6.50
CA CYS A 13 -7.51 -14.30 6.49
C CYS A 13 -7.51 -13.52 7.82
N ARG A 14 -7.42 -14.25 8.95
CA ARG A 14 -7.35 -13.65 10.30
C ARG A 14 -6.12 -12.76 10.47
N GLU A 15 -4.97 -13.18 9.96
CA GLU A 15 -3.75 -12.36 9.99
C GLU A 15 -3.87 -11.09 9.16
N ILE A 16 -4.44 -11.18 7.95
CA ILE A 16 -4.70 -10.00 7.11
C ILE A 16 -5.63 -9.02 7.84
N LEU A 17 -6.75 -9.51 8.36
CA LEU A 17 -7.71 -8.68 9.09
C LEU A 17 -7.10 -8.05 10.35
N LYS A 18 -6.27 -8.81 11.09
CA LYS A 18 -5.57 -8.30 12.29
C LYS A 18 -4.58 -7.19 11.94
N ARG A 19 -3.85 -7.30 10.82
CA ARG A 19 -2.94 -6.24 10.35
C ARG A 19 -3.72 -4.97 9.99
N LEU A 20 -4.84 -5.12 9.29
CA LEU A 20 -5.72 -3.99 8.92
C LEU A 20 -6.27 -3.26 10.16
N THR A 21 -6.71 -3.99 11.18
CA THR A 21 -7.19 -3.36 12.42
C THR A 21 -6.07 -2.72 13.22
N SER A 22 -4.88 -3.31 13.31
CA SER A 22 -3.74 -2.71 14.03
C SER A 22 -3.23 -1.40 13.40
N LEU A 23 -3.35 -1.27 12.08
CA LEU A 23 -2.97 -0.07 11.35
C LEU A 23 -3.99 1.07 11.58
N SER A 24 -5.19 0.76 12.09
CA SER A 24 -6.26 1.72 12.39
C SER A 24 -6.00 2.45 13.72
N SER A 25 -4.95 3.27 13.79
CA SER A 25 -4.74 4.15 14.95
C SER A 25 -5.59 5.42 14.83
N GLU A 26 -6.29 5.75 15.92
CA GLU A 26 -7.38 6.74 16.07
C GLU A 26 -6.98 8.23 15.93
N GLY A 27 -5.84 8.54 15.30
CA GLY A 27 -5.23 9.89 15.33
C GLY A 27 -5.41 10.78 14.10
N GLU A 28 -6.05 10.32 13.02
CA GLU A 28 -5.81 10.86 11.67
C GLU A 28 -6.93 11.70 11.05
N ALA A 29 -7.78 12.37 11.84
CA ALA A 29 -8.88 13.15 11.27
C ALA A 29 -8.42 14.25 10.27
N HIS A 30 -7.27 14.89 10.54
CA HIS A 30 -6.75 16.00 9.73
C HIS A 30 -6.03 15.56 8.43
N LEU A 31 -5.55 14.31 8.37
CA LEU A 31 -4.85 13.73 7.21
C LEU A 31 -5.63 12.57 6.56
N SER A 32 -6.91 12.44 6.91
CA SER A 32 -7.79 11.35 6.46
C SER A 32 -8.02 11.30 4.95
N ARG A 33 -7.65 12.38 4.24
CA ARG A 33 -7.72 12.47 2.78
C ARG A 33 -6.45 13.10 2.24
N LEU A 34 -5.85 12.45 1.25
CA LEU A 34 -4.62 12.88 0.61
C LEU A 34 -4.75 12.81 -0.92
N PRO A 35 -4.04 13.68 -1.65
CA PRO A 35 -3.85 13.52 -3.09
C PRO A 35 -3.24 12.14 -3.39
N LEU A 36 -3.63 11.53 -4.52
CA LEU A 36 -3.19 10.19 -4.89
C LEU A 36 -1.66 10.07 -4.96
N THR A 37 -0.98 11.08 -5.49
CA THR A 37 0.49 11.14 -5.54
C THR A 37 1.10 11.09 -4.15
N SER A 38 0.51 11.76 -3.16
CA SER A 38 0.99 11.74 -1.77
C SER A 38 0.80 10.36 -1.12
N LEU A 39 -0.32 9.68 -1.39
CA LEU A 39 -0.55 8.30 -0.92
C LEU A 39 0.49 7.34 -1.48
N VAL A 40 0.84 7.46 -2.76
CA VAL A 40 1.86 6.63 -3.39
C VAL A 40 3.27 6.99 -2.89
N GLU A 41 3.55 8.28 -2.70
CA GLU A 41 4.83 8.73 -2.15
C GLU A 41 5.06 8.15 -0.75
N GLU A 42 4.03 8.16 0.10
CA GLU A 42 4.11 7.62 1.45
C GLU A 42 4.49 6.13 1.47
N VAL A 43 3.87 5.31 0.62
CA VAL A 43 4.18 3.86 0.58
C VAL A 43 5.48 3.56 -0.14
N THR A 44 5.96 4.44 -1.02
CA THR A 44 7.23 4.22 -1.74
C THR A 44 8.45 4.72 -0.96
N ALA A 45 8.27 5.67 -0.03
CA ALA A 45 9.35 6.27 0.74
C ALA A 45 10.26 5.25 1.44
N PRO A 46 9.74 4.19 2.13
CA PRO A 46 10.59 3.19 2.77
C PRO A 46 11.47 2.41 1.78
N HIS A 47 11.04 2.27 0.52
CA HIS A 47 11.72 1.44 -0.47
C HIS A 47 12.79 2.20 -1.27
N ARG A 48 12.89 3.53 -1.16
CA ARG A 48 13.84 4.33 -1.95
C ARG A 48 15.30 4.13 -1.56
N ASP A 49 15.56 3.68 -0.35
CA ASP A 49 16.93 3.46 0.15
C ASP A 49 17.50 2.08 -0.24
N PHE A 50 16.69 1.21 -0.87
CA PHE A 50 17.06 -0.18 -1.17
C PHE A 50 17.73 -0.38 -2.54
N GLY A 51 18.26 0.68 -3.17
CA GLY A 51 19.03 0.60 -4.41
C GLY A 51 18.21 0.38 -5.69
N ILE A 52 16.89 0.27 -5.59
CA ILE A 52 15.96 0.28 -6.72
C ILE A 52 15.44 1.71 -6.94
N SER A 53 15.62 2.25 -8.15
CA SER A 53 15.13 3.59 -8.49
C SER A 53 13.62 3.57 -8.71
N ILE A 54 12.86 4.15 -7.79
CA ILE A 54 11.40 4.32 -7.91
C ILE A 54 11.10 5.73 -8.45
N LYS A 55 10.37 5.83 -9.56
CA LYS A 55 9.95 7.12 -10.13
C LYS A 55 8.44 7.18 -10.26
N LEU A 56 7.81 8.10 -9.53
CA LEU A 56 6.40 8.39 -9.72
C LEU A 56 6.19 9.16 -11.02
N ARG A 57 5.40 8.60 -11.95
CA ARG A 57 4.99 9.29 -13.19
C ARG A 57 3.47 9.47 -13.20
N PRO A 58 2.95 10.59 -12.67
CA PRO A 58 1.56 10.94 -12.89
C PRO A 58 1.32 11.01 -14.41
N GLY A 59 0.27 10.32 -14.87
CA GLY A 59 -0.13 10.34 -16.28
C GLY A 59 -0.68 11.71 -16.71
N GLU A 60 -1.61 11.70 -17.66
CA GLU A 60 -2.28 12.93 -18.06
C GLU A 60 -3.05 13.54 -16.86
N ARG A 61 -2.78 14.80 -16.56
CA ARG A 61 -3.39 15.53 -15.44
C ARG A 61 -4.48 16.45 -15.97
N ILE A 62 -5.65 15.87 -16.24
CA ILE A 62 -6.84 16.63 -16.62
C ILE A 62 -7.63 16.96 -15.35
N GLY A 63 -7.69 18.25 -15.02
CA GLY A 63 -8.42 18.73 -13.84
C GLY A 63 -7.67 18.53 -12.52
N PRO A 64 -8.36 18.71 -11.37
CA PRO A 64 -7.74 18.59 -10.06
C PRO A 64 -7.35 17.13 -9.77
N GLU A 65 -6.26 16.95 -9.01
CA GLU A 65 -5.79 15.63 -8.64
C GLU A 65 -6.83 14.86 -7.79
N PRO A 66 -7.02 13.55 -8.05
CA PRO A 66 -7.91 12.74 -7.21
C PRO A 66 -7.44 12.69 -5.76
N VAL A 67 -8.36 12.95 -4.84
CA VAL A 67 -8.11 12.91 -3.39
C VAL A 67 -8.77 11.67 -2.78
N GLY A 68 -7.95 10.70 -2.39
CA GLY A 68 -8.37 9.44 -1.78
C GLY A 68 -8.46 9.52 -0.26
N ARG A 69 -9.07 8.51 0.36
CA ARG A 69 -9.01 8.36 1.82
C ARG A 69 -7.67 7.74 2.21
N ARG A 70 -6.94 8.39 3.11
CA ARG A 70 -5.81 7.78 3.80
C ARG A 70 -6.39 6.90 4.91
N ASN A 71 -6.24 5.60 4.76
CA ASN A 71 -6.64 4.65 5.78
C ASN A 71 -5.75 3.40 5.70
N PRO A 72 -5.73 2.60 6.76
CA PRO A 72 -4.96 1.36 6.84
C PRO A 72 -5.04 0.43 5.64
N GLY A 73 -6.26 0.22 5.13
CA GLY A 73 -6.47 -0.68 4.00
C GLY A 73 -5.88 -0.15 2.71
N VAL A 74 -5.96 1.16 2.48
CA VAL A 74 -5.36 1.83 1.32
C VAL A 74 -3.84 1.78 1.40
N ILE A 75 -3.25 2.15 2.55
CA ILE A 75 -1.80 2.12 2.75
C ILE A 75 -1.26 0.69 2.61
N TYR A 76 -1.92 -0.29 3.23
CA TYR A 76 -1.55 -1.69 3.11
C TYR A 76 -1.66 -2.20 1.66
N GLY A 77 -2.77 -1.91 0.99
CA GLY A 77 -3.01 -2.32 -0.39
C GLY A 77 -1.96 -1.76 -1.35
N LEU A 78 -1.70 -0.45 -1.26
CA LEU A 78 -0.67 0.22 -2.06
C LEU A 78 0.74 -0.30 -1.72
N GLY A 79 1.04 -0.51 -0.45
CA GLY A 79 2.31 -1.08 0.01
C GLY A 79 2.59 -2.44 -0.62
N ASN A 80 1.60 -3.34 -0.66
CA ASN A 80 1.77 -4.65 -1.31
C ASN A 80 2.08 -4.51 -2.81
N LEU A 81 1.47 -3.55 -3.51
CA LEU A 81 1.76 -3.33 -4.93
C LEU A 81 3.20 -2.85 -5.14
N VAL A 82 3.66 -1.94 -4.27
CA VAL A 82 5.03 -1.43 -4.31
C VAL A 82 6.05 -2.51 -3.96
N GLU A 83 5.81 -3.29 -2.91
CA GLU A 83 6.66 -4.42 -2.50
C GLU A 83 6.85 -5.41 -3.65
N ASN A 84 5.74 -5.85 -4.27
CA ASN A 84 5.80 -6.72 -5.45
C ASN A 84 6.60 -6.06 -6.59
N ALA A 85 6.38 -4.78 -6.88
CA ALA A 85 7.11 -4.10 -7.95
C ALA A 85 8.62 -4.03 -7.67
N VAL A 86 9.01 -3.75 -6.43
CA VAL A 86 10.41 -3.66 -6.00
C VAL A 86 11.09 -5.02 -6.02
N ASP A 87 10.44 -6.06 -5.50
CA ASP A 87 11.00 -7.41 -5.43
C ASP A 87 11.36 -7.99 -6.81
N PHE A 88 10.57 -7.66 -7.83
CA PHE A 88 10.80 -8.11 -9.21
C PHE A 88 11.59 -7.12 -10.07
N ALA A 89 11.86 -5.92 -9.58
CA ALA A 89 12.60 -4.91 -10.34
C ALA A 89 14.10 -5.23 -10.36
N ARG A 90 14.70 -5.21 -11.56
CA ARG A 90 16.16 -5.36 -11.70
C ARG A 90 16.93 -4.10 -11.27
N LYS A 91 16.37 -2.93 -11.56
CA LYS A 91 17.03 -1.62 -11.36
C LYS A 91 16.06 -0.47 -11.07
N SER A 92 14.83 -0.51 -11.60
CA SER A 92 13.88 0.59 -11.47
C SER A 92 12.42 0.18 -11.59
N VAL A 93 11.54 0.96 -10.96
CA VAL A 93 10.07 0.93 -11.07
C VAL A 93 9.59 2.32 -11.51
N THR A 94 8.61 2.39 -12.43
CA THR A 94 8.08 3.64 -13.00
C THR A 94 6.57 3.61 -13.14
#